data_AF-A0A6I2LY65-F1
#
_entry.id   AF-A0A6I2LY65-F1
#
_cell.length_a   1.000
_cell.length_b   1.000
_cell.length_c   1.000
_cell.angle_alpha   90.00
_cell.angle_beta   90.00
_cell.angle_gamma   90.00
#
_symmetry.space_group_name_H-M   'P 1'
#
loop_
_entity.id
_entity.type
_entity.pdbx_description
1 polymer ?
#
loop_
_entity_poly.entity_id
_entity_poly.type
_entity_poly.pdbx_seq_one_letter_code
_entity_poly.pdbx_strand_id
1 'polypeptide(L)'
;MLLSRKHGPDQSYAEDRTPLGGTREEALRLWTIESAYFLGAEEDRGSIEVGKLADLAVLSGDPMSVSDEELKSLTAELTMLGGEVVHGSLEQ
;
A
#
# COMPACT_ATOMS: atom_id res chain seq x y z
N MET A 1 -21.52 17.74 5.39
CA MET A 1 -20.78 18.28 6.56
C MET A 1 -19.31 18.00 6.31
N LEU A 2 -18.56 18.98 5.80
CA LEU A 2 -17.15 18.84 5.44
C LEU A 2 -16.31 19.03 6.71
N LEU A 3 -15.68 17.95 7.17
CA LEU A 3 -14.68 18.03 8.24
C LEU A 3 -13.40 18.62 7.63
N SER A 4 -13.11 19.88 7.95
CA SER A 4 -11.83 20.52 7.67
C SER A 4 -10.75 19.83 8.51
N ARG A 5 -10.12 18.77 7.97
CA ARG A 5 -8.97 18.12 8.60
C ARG A 5 -7.71 18.84 8.16
N LYS A 6 -6.96 19.38 9.13
CA LYS A 6 -5.65 20.05 8.94
C LYS A 6 -4.50 19.12 8.50
N HIS A 7 -4.82 17.93 7.98
CA HIS A 7 -3.83 16.89 7.62
C HIS A 7 -4.22 16.07 6.38
N GLY A 8 -5.19 16.55 5.58
CA GLY A 8 -5.37 16.00 4.24
C GLY A 8 -4.26 16.46 3.31
N PRO A 9 -4.17 15.90 2.09
CA PRO A 9 -3.30 16.40 1.04
C PRO A 9 -3.35 17.91 0.98
N ASP A 10 -2.21 18.57 1.16
CA ASP A 10 -2.18 20.01 0.89
C ASP A 10 -2.50 20.23 -0.61
N GLN A 11 -2.89 21.46 -0.96
CA GLN A 11 -3.34 21.74 -2.32
C GLN A 11 -2.24 21.50 -3.37
N SER A 12 -0.96 21.51 -2.97
CA SER A 12 0.18 21.23 -3.84
C SER A 12 0.29 19.74 -4.20
N TYR A 13 -0.19 18.82 -3.34
CA TYR A 13 -0.23 17.39 -3.64
C TYR A 13 -1.07 17.05 -4.87
N ALA A 14 -2.12 17.83 -5.15
CA ALA A 14 -2.99 17.61 -6.31
C ALA A 14 -2.40 18.15 -7.63
N GLU A 15 -1.46 19.10 -7.55
CA GLU A 15 -0.95 19.82 -8.72
C GLU A 15 0.35 19.21 -9.29
N ASP A 16 1.09 18.43 -8.50
CA ASP A 16 2.45 17.97 -8.83
C ASP A 16 2.58 16.49 -9.26
N ARG A 17 1.48 15.74 -9.40
CA ARG A 17 1.56 14.30 -9.76
C ARG A 17 0.74 13.89 -10.98
N THR A 18 1.47 13.50 -12.02
CA THR A 18 1.07 12.65 -13.15
C THR A 18 0.22 11.45 -12.68
N PRO A 19 -0.74 10.93 -13.48
CA PRO A 19 -1.61 9.83 -13.05
C PRO A 19 -0.82 8.62 -12.52
N LEU A 20 -1.07 8.22 -11.27
CA LEU A 20 -0.35 7.17 -10.53
C LEU A 20 -0.66 5.72 -10.98
N GLY A 21 -0.99 5.50 -12.25
CA GLY A 21 -1.50 4.21 -12.74
C GLY A 21 -0.88 3.71 -14.03
N GLY A 22 0.19 4.35 -14.52
CA GLY A 22 0.83 3.96 -15.78
C GLY A 22 1.83 2.82 -15.63
N THR A 23 2.51 2.73 -14.48
CA THR A 23 3.52 1.72 -14.19
C THR A 23 3.18 0.90 -12.94
N ARG A 24 3.77 -0.29 -12.82
CA ARG A 24 3.59 -1.18 -11.65
C ARG A 24 4.06 -0.53 -10.35
N GLU A 25 5.14 0.24 -10.40
CA GLU A 25 5.67 0.94 -9.23
C GLU A 25 4.76 2.08 -8.78
N GLU A 26 4.20 2.85 -9.71
CA GLU A 26 3.21 3.87 -9.39
C GLU A 26 1.95 3.25 -8.79
N ALA A 27 1.47 2.14 -9.35
CA ALA A 27 0.33 1.41 -8.82
C ALA A 27 0.60 0.87 -7.40
N LEU A 28 1.79 0.30 -7.16
CA LEU A 28 2.18 -0.19 -5.83
C LEU A 28 2.25 0.95 -4.81
N ARG A 29 2.85 2.10 -5.19
CA ARG A 29 2.88 3.31 -4.35
C ARG A 29 1.48 3.84 -4.07
N LEU A 30 0.61 3.87 -5.08
CA LEU A 30 -0.77 4.31 -4.96
C LEU A 30 -1.51 3.50 -3.89
N TRP A 31 -1.35 2.17 -3.90
CA TRP A 31 -2.00 1.26 -2.96
C TRP A 31 -1.31 1.13 -1.59
N THR A 32 -0.20 1.83 -1.36
CA THR A 32 0.56 1.79 -0.10
C THR A 32 0.74 3.20 0.47
N ILE A 33 1.87 3.85 0.16
CA ILE A 33 2.30 5.14 0.71
C ILE A 33 1.28 6.24 0.42
N GLU A 34 0.84 6.35 -0.84
CA GLU A 34 -0.04 7.44 -1.23
C GLU A 34 -1.43 7.27 -0.62
N SER A 35 -1.97 6.04 -0.58
CA SER A 35 -3.24 5.75 0.11
C SER A 35 -3.16 6.07 1.61
N ALA A 36 -2.05 5.74 2.28
CA ALA A 36 -1.88 6.07 3.70
C ALA A 36 -1.89 7.60 3.91
N TYR A 37 -1.20 8.35 3.06
CA TYR A 37 -1.20 9.81 3.07
C TYR A 37 -2.60 10.40 2.83
N PHE A 38 -3.33 9.93 1.80
CA PHE A 38 -4.69 10.38 1.51
C PHE A 38 -5.66 10.14 2.68
N LEU A 39 -5.41 9.09 3.47
CA LEU A 39 -6.20 8.74 4.64
C LEU A 39 -5.72 9.44 5.93
N GLY A 40 -4.62 10.19 5.90
CA GLY A 40 -3.98 10.77 7.08
C GLY A 40 -3.47 9.70 8.06
N ALA A 41 -2.95 8.59 7.51
CA ALA A 41 -2.49 7.41 8.25
C ALA A 41 -1.02 7.06 7.93
N GLU A 42 -0.29 7.96 7.29
CA GLU A 42 1.11 7.82 6.89
C GLU A 42 2.08 7.67 8.06
N GLU A 43 1.72 8.18 9.25
CA GLU A 43 2.49 7.99 10.48
C GLU A 43 2.32 6.57 11.03
N ASP A 44 1.19 5.91 10.74
CA ASP A 44 0.84 4.59 11.30
C ASP A 44 1.12 3.43 10.33
N ARG A 45 1.00 3.65 9.01
CA ARG A 45 1.05 2.60 7.97
C ARG A 45 1.42 3.12 6.58
N GLY A 46 1.48 2.21 5.61
CA GLY A 46 1.76 2.52 4.19
C GLY A 46 3.21 2.31 3.78
N SER A 47 4.11 2.07 4.73
CA SER A 47 5.51 1.70 4.52
C SER A 47 5.98 0.72 5.60
N ILE A 48 7.04 -0.04 5.30
CA ILE A 48 7.68 -0.94 6.27
C ILE A 48 8.81 -0.19 6.96
N GLU A 49 8.51 0.40 8.11
CA GLU A 49 9.43 1.22 8.90
C GLU A 49 9.23 0.96 10.40
N VAL A 50 10.29 1.09 11.19
CA VAL A 50 10.20 0.91 12.65
C VAL A 50 9.27 1.98 13.23
N GLY A 51 8.33 1.54 14.08
CA GLY A 51 7.34 2.41 14.73
C GLY A 51 5.95 2.38 14.08
N LYS A 52 5.83 1.86 12.85
CA LYS A 52 4.55 1.67 12.16
C LYS A 52 3.92 0.33 12.48
N LEU A 53 2.62 0.22 12.22
CA LEU A 53 1.91 -1.06 12.28
C LEU A 53 2.55 -2.04 11.29
N ALA A 54 2.70 -3.29 11.73
CA ALA A 54 3.11 -4.39 10.86
C ALA A 54 1.92 -4.87 10.02
N ASP A 55 1.45 -3.99 9.13
CA ASP A 55 0.43 -4.25 8.11
C ASP A 55 1.15 -4.61 6.80
N LEU A 56 1.17 -5.90 6.44
CA LEU A 56 1.84 -6.38 5.22
C LEU A 56 1.15 -7.58 4.60
N ALA A 57 1.43 -7.81 3.32
CA ALA A 57 1.05 -9.02 2.61
C ALA A 57 2.29 -9.64 1.95
N VAL A 58 2.39 -10.96 1.99
CA VAL A 58 3.35 -11.73 1.20
C VAL A 58 2.60 -12.27 0.00
N LEU A 59 3.07 -11.95 -1.20
CA LEU A 59 2.43 -12.38 -2.44
C LEU A 59 3.09 -13.66 -2.96
N SER A 60 2.31 -14.48 -3.67
CA SER A 60 2.77 -15.74 -4.29
C SER A 60 3.80 -15.55 -5.42
N GLY A 61 4.22 -14.31 -5.68
CA GLY A 61 5.18 -13.94 -6.69
C GLY A 61 5.51 -12.44 -6.62
N ASP A 62 6.57 -12.03 -7.30
CA ASP A 62 7.00 -10.63 -7.34
C ASP A 62 6.19 -9.84 -8.38
N PRO A 63 5.33 -8.90 -7.97
CA PRO A 63 4.51 -8.13 -8.88
C PRO A 63 5.32 -7.23 -9.81
N MET A 64 6.62 -7.01 -9.57
CA MET A 64 7.48 -6.19 -10.43
C MET A 64 8.09 -6.96 -11.60
N SER A 65 8.16 -8.30 -11.54
CA SER A 65 8.88 -9.12 -12.52
C SER A 65 8.03 -10.13 -13.29
N VAL A 66 6.88 -10.56 -12.74
CA VAL A 66 5.98 -11.52 -13.42
C VAL A 66 5.37 -10.93 -14.69
N SER A 67 4.91 -11.77 -15.63
CA SER A 67 4.17 -11.30 -16.81
C SER A 67 2.82 -10.66 -16.44
N ASP A 68 2.20 -9.92 -17.36
CA ASP A 68 0.88 -9.30 -17.13
C ASP A 68 -0.24 -10.33 -16.95
N GLU A 69 -0.07 -11.54 -17.50
CA GLU A 69 -1.02 -12.64 -17.32
C GLU A 69 -0.88 -13.26 -15.93
N GLU A 70 0.37 -13.53 -15.51
CA GLU A 70 0.67 -14.05 -14.17
C GLU A 70 0.32 -13.05 -13.06
N LEU A 71 0.50 -11.75 -13.31
CA LEU A 71 0.18 -10.69 -12.36
C LEU A 71 -1.27 -10.78 -11.86
N LYS A 72 -2.21 -11.16 -12.74
CA LYS A 72 -3.64 -11.29 -12.41
C LYS A 72 -3.94 -12.50 -11.54
N SER A 73 -3.03 -13.47 -11.48
CA SER A 73 -3.17 -14.70 -10.73
C SER A 73 -2.45 -14.67 -9.38
N LEU A 74 -1.67 -13.61 -9.09
CA LEU A 74 -1.02 -13.48 -7.80
C LEU A 74 -2.05 -13.46 -6.67
N THR A 75 -1.74 -14.19 -5.60
CA THR A 75 -2.53 -14.23 -4.38
C THR A 75 -1.69 -13.80 -3.19
N ALA A 76 -2.34 -13.42 -2.09
CA ALA A 76 -1.67 -13.26 -0.82
C ALA A 76 -1.47 -14.65 -0.19
N GLU A 77 -0.22 -15.06 0.00
CA GLU A 77 0.11 -16.26 0.77
C GLU A 77 0.01 -16.01 2.28
N LEU A 78 0.23 -14.76 2.68
CA LEU A 78 0.09 -14.30 4.05
C LEU A 78 -0.41 -12.86 4.09
N THR A 79 -1.31 -12.58 5.03
CA THR A 79 -1.69 -11.22 5.41
C THR A 79 -1.49 -11.05 6.91
N MET A 80 -0.75 -10.00 7.29
CA MET A 80 -0.52 -9.61 8.67
C MET A 80 -1.10 -8.21 8.88
N LEU A 81 -1.80 -8.01 10.00
CA LEU A 81 -2.34 -6.71 10.41
C LEU A 81 -1.92 -6.44 11.86
N GLY A 82 -1.26 -5.30 12.09
CA GLY A 82 -0.77 -4.91 13.41
C GLY A 82 0.17 -5.92 14.06
N GLY A 83 0.84 -6.77 13.28
CA GLY A 83 1.71 -7.84 13.76
C GLY A 83 1.05 -9.21 13.92
N GLU A 84 -0.27 -9.30 13.74
CA GLU A 84 -1.01 -10.56 13.84
C GLU A 84 -1.29 -11.13 12.45
N VAL A 85 -0.99 -12.42 12.24
CA VAL A 85 -1.32 -13.12 10.99
C VAL A 85 -2.81 -13.40 10.94
N VAL A 86 -3.51 -12.77 9.99
CA VAL A 86 -4.97 -12.90 9.81
C VAL A 86 -5.35 -13.78 8.61
N HIS A 87 -4.38 -14.10 7.74
CA HIS A 87 -4.53 -15.02 6.62
C HIS A 87 -3.20 -15.72 6.34
N GLY A 88 -3.24 -17.00 5.97
CA GLY A 88 -2.06 -17.80 5.66
C GLY A 88 -1.32 -18.32 6.90
N SER A 89 -0.07 -18.74 6.71
CA SER A 89 0.85 -19.16 7.77
C SER A 89 2.29 -18.80 7.46
N LEU A 90 3.10 -18.57 8.49
CA LEU A 90 4.55 -18.33 8.38
C LEU A 90 5.37 -19.63 8.24
N GLU A 91 4.73 -20.78 8.45
CA GLU A 91 5.37 -22.09 8.29
C GLU A 91 5.27 -22.51 6.81
N GLN A 92 6.39 -22.41 6.09
CA GLN A 92 6.62 -23.03 4.79
C GLN A 92 7.89 -23.89 4.87
#